data_AF-A0A0W0ZS18-F1
#
_entry.id   AF-A0A0W0ZS18-F1
#
_cell.length_a   1.000
_cell.length_b   1.000
_cell.length_c   1.000
_cell.angle_alpha   90.00
_cell.angle_beta   90.00
_cell.angle_gamma   90.00
#
_symmetry.space_group_name_H-M   'P 1'
#
loop_
_entity.id
_entity.type
_entity.pdbx_description
1 polymer ?
#
loop_
_entity_poly.entity_id
_entity_poly.type
_entity_poly.pdbx_seq_one_letter_code
_entity_poly.pdbx_strand_id
1 'polypeptide(L)'
;MNVSAVIRKSSIKLHEFIRWSVPLLVLSWVVVLCLSNTGYAEGQNYLSAMKGDVSATFGKNSDLPGYLYAGETLVAGVTWMKTKSPWVFVGLPLLMIFTHWGLSYVA
;
A
#
# COMPACT_ATOMS: atom_id res chain seq x y z
N MET A 1 54.53 37.21 21.71
CA MET A 1 53.05 37.22 21.78
C MET A 1 52.62 36.11 22.72
N ASN A 2 51.78 36.40 23.73
CA ASN A 2 51.43 35.42 24.76
C ASN A 2 50.49 34.35 24.18
N VAL A 3 50.81 33.07 24.34
CA VAL A 3 50.10 31.93 23.70
C VAL A 3 48.60 31.95 24.03
N SER A 4 48.25 32.29 25.28
CA SER A 4 46.87 32.42 25.75
C SER A 4 46.08 33.49 24.99
N ALA A 5 46.73 34.57 24.54
CA ALA A 5 46.07 35.62 23.75
C ALA A 5 45.79 35.18 22.31
N VAL A 6 46.63 34.33 21.74
CA VAL A 6 46.42 33.72 20.42
C VAL A 6 45.25 32.74 20.46
N ILE A 7 45.23 31.88 21.47
CA ILE A 7 44.15 30.91 21.68
C ILE A 7 42.81 31.64 21.81
N ARG A 8 42.74 32.67 22.67
CA ARG A 8 41.51 33.46 22.86
C ARG A 8 41.00 34.10 21.58
N LYS A 9 41.88 34.69 20.76
CA LYS A 9 41.48 35.27 19.46
C LYS A 9 40.97 34.22 18.48
N SER A 10 41.59 33.04 18.45
CA SER A 10 41.17 31.93 17.60
C SER A 10 39.81 31.38 18.01
N SER A 11 39.56 31.21 19.31
CA SER A 11 38.27 30.74 19.84
C SER A 11 37.12 31.71 19.54
N ILE A 12 37.36 33.02 19.61
CA ILE A 12 36.34 34.04 19.30
C ILE A 12 35.97 33.99 17.80
N LYS A 13 36.96 33.92 16.91
CA LYS A 13 36.72 33.79 15.47
C LYS A 13 35.98 32.50 15.12
N LEU A 14 36.32 31.39 15.78
CA LEU A 14 35.63 30.12 15.59
C LEU A 14 34.17 30.21 16.04
N HIS A 15 33.90 30.83 17.19
CA HIS A 15 32.53 31.05 17.65
C HIS A 15 31.73 31.92 16.68
N GLU A 16 32.28 33.02 16.17
CA GLU A 16 31.61 33.86 15.18
C GLU A 16 31.31 33.09 13.89
N PHE A 17 32.25 32.27 13.43
CA PHE A 17 32.06 31.42 12.25
C PHE A 17 30.98 30.35 12.46
N ILE A 18 30.95 29.68 13.61
CA ILE A 18 29.93 28.69 13.96
C ILE A 18 28.55 29.36 14.04
N ARG A 19 28.46 30.51 14.70
CA ARG A 19 27.20 31.25 14.84
C ARG A 19 26.60 31.63 13.49
N TRP A 20 27.43 31.90 12.49
CA TRP A 20 26.99 32.23 11.14
C TRP A 20 26.70 31.00 10.25
N SER A 21 27.48 29.93 10.39
CA SER A 21 27.36 28.73 9.54
C SER A 21 26.28 27.75 10.01
N VAL A 22 26.03 27.63 11.31
CA VAL A 22 24.99 26.75 11.88
C VAL A 22 23.59 27.02 11.33
N PRO A 23 23.07 28.27 11.27
CA PRO A 23 21.74 28.50 10.72
C PRO A 23 21.64 28.17 9.23
N LEU A 24 22.73 28.33 8.46
CA LEU A 24 22.76 27.93 7.05
C LEU A 24 22.71 26.40 6.88
N LEU A 25 23.42 25.66 7.74
CA LEU A 25 23.35 24.19 7.76
C LEU A 25 21.96 23.68 8.13
N VAL A 26 21.34 24.27 9.16
CA VAL A 26 19.98 23.91 9.58
C VAL A 26 18.97 24.26 8.49
N LEU A 27 19.09 25.44 7.87
CA LEU A 27 18.25 25.83 6.74
C LEU A 27 18.39 24.88 5.55
N SER A 28 19.62 24.51 5.20
CA SER A 28 19.89 23.53 4.13
C SER A 28 19.22 22.19 4.42
N TRP A 29 19.28 21.71 5.67
CA TRP A 29 18.64 20.47 6.08
C TRP A 29 17.10 20.54 6.00
N VAL A 30 16.52 21.66 6.43
CA VAL A 30 15.07 21.91 6.31
C VAL A 30 14.63 21.99 4.85
N VAL A 31 15.40 22.66 3.98
CA VAL A 31 15.12 22.72 2.54
C VAL A 31 15.15 21.33 1.92
N VAL A 32 16.12 20.48 2.28
CA VAL A 32 16.15 19.09 1.83
C VAL A 32 14.90 18.34 2.28
N LEU A 33 14.46 18.49 3.53
CA LEU A 33 13.24 17.84 4.02
C LEU A 33 11.96 18.34 3.31
N CYS A 34 11.88 19.63 2.97
CA CYS A 34 10.73 20.19 2.27
C CYS A 34 10.70 19.82 0.77
N LEU A 35 11.86 19.60 0.15
CA LEU A 35 11.98 19.24 -1.27
C LEU A 35 12.02 17.71 -1.48
N SER A 36 12.36 16.95 -0.44
CA SER A 36 12.25 15.49 -0.44
C SER A 36 10.78 15.12 -0.31
N ASN A 37 10.13 14.87 -1.45
CA ASN A 37 8.82 14.22 -1.44
C ASN A 37 8.98 12.86 -0.73
N THR A 38 8.00 12.46 0.10
CA THR A 38 7.93 11.13 0.73
C THR A 38 8.02 9.99 -0.30
N GLY A 39 7.88 10.29 -1.59
CA GLY A 39 8.11 9.38 -2.72
C GLY A 39 9.57 8.99 -3.00
N TYR A 40 10.60 9.60 -2.42
CA TYR A 40 12.00 9.14 -2.62
C TYR A 40 12.37 7.91 -1.78
N ALA A 41 11.49 7.49 -0.86
CA ALA A 41 11.52 6.13 -0.31
C ALA A 41 10.80 5.18 -1.27
N GLU A 42 11.23 5.09 -2.53
CA GLU A 42 10.85 4.00 -3.44
C GLU A 42 11.53 2.70 -2.95
N GLY A 43 11.07 2.18 -1.82
CA GLY A 43 11.34 0.80 -1.47
C GLY A 43 10.74 -0.07 -2.57
N GLN A 44 11.58 -0.85 -3.26
CA GLN A 44 11.12 -1.79 -4.28
C GLN A 44 10.10 -2.74 -3.65
N ASN A 45 8.82 -2.63 -4.03
CA ASN A 45 7.79 -3.52 -3.51
C ASN A 45 7.96 -4.90 -4.15
N TYR A 46 8.71 -5.78 -3.50
CA TYR A 46 8.97 -7.14 -3.96
C TYR A 46 7.69 -7.99 -4.08
N LEU A 47 6.58 -7.59 -3.44
CA LEU A 47 5.29 -8.27 -3.52
C LEU A 47 4.37 -7.71 -4.61
N SER A 48 4.79 -6.68 -5.34
CA SER A 48 3.98 -6.07 -6.41
C SER A 48 3.64 -7.05 -7.53
N ALA A 49 4.59 -7.93 -7.90
CA ALA A 49 4.35 -8.99 -8.89
C ALA A 49 3.27 -9.98 -8.44
N MET A 50 3.31 -10.39 -7.16
CA MET A 50 2.32 -11.33 -6.60
C MET A 50 0.90 -10.76 -6.56
N LYS A 51 0.76 -9.43 -6.42
CA LYS A 51 -0.56 -8.79 -6.41
C LYS A 51 -1.30 -8.99 -7.74
N GLY A 52 -0.58 -8.93 -8.86
CA GLY A 52 -1.13 -9.18 -10.19
C GLY A 52 -1.62 -10.62 -10.35
N ASP A 53 -0.81 -11.59 -9.94
CA ASP A 53 -1.16 -13.02 -10.06
C ASP A 53 -2.37 -13.41 -9.19
N VAL A 54 -2.46 -12.84 -7.97
CA VAL A 54 -3.61 -13.05 -7.08
C VAL A 54 -4.88 -12.45 -7.69
N SER A 55 -4.79 -11.25 -8.27
CA SER A 55 -5.92 -10.60 -8.97
C SER A 55 -6.35 -11.40 -10.20
N ALA A 56 -5.40 -11.94 -10.97
CA ALA A 56 -5.69 -12.78 -12.12
C ALA A 56 -6.36 -14.11 -11.75
N THR A 57 -6.00 -14.70 -10.61
CA THR A 57 -6.50 -16.01 -10.18
C THR A 57 -7.85 -15.93 -9.46
N PHE A 58 -8.06 -14.89 -8.63
CA PHE A 58 -9.24 -14.79 -7.75
C PHE A 58 -10.08 -13.53 -7.98
N GLY A 59 -9.66 -12.61 -8.85
CA GLY A 59 -10.36 -11.37 -9.11
C GLY A 59 -11.66 -11.55 -9.90
N LYS A 60 -12.40 -10.45 -10.07
CA LYS A 60 -13.71 -10.43 -10.73
C LYS A 60 -13.72 -11.02 -12.16
N ASN A 61 -12.62 -10.87 -12.88
CA ASN A 61 -12.48 -11.34 -14.26
C ASN A 61 -11.79 -12.72 -14.38
N SER A 62 -11.54 -13.39 -13.24
CA SER A 62 -10.99 -14.75 -13.22
C SER A 62 -12.07 -15.80 -13.47
N ASP A 63 -11.67 -17.07 -13.57
CA ASP A 63 -12.59 -18.20 -13.70
C ASP A 63 -13.30 -18.55 -12.36
N LEU A 64 -12.82 -18.01 -11.22
CA LEU A 64 -13.34 -18.31 -9.89
C LEU A 64 -14.86 -18.10 -9.76
N PRO A 65 -15.45 -16.96 -10.18
CA PRO A 65 -16.90 -16.76 -10.09
C PRO A 65 -17.67 -17.81 -10.88
N GLY A 66 -17.15 -18.21 -12.05
CA GLY A 66 -17.76 -19.25 -12.89
C GLY A 66 -17.82 -20.59 -12.17
N TYR A 67 -16.73 -21.02 -11.53
CA TYR A 67 -16.71 -22.27 -10.76
C TYR A 67 -17.65 -22.23 -9.54
N LEU A 68 -17.74 -21.09 -8.86
CA LEU A 68 -18.67 -20.91 -7.74
C LEU A 68 -20.12 -21.03 -8.20
N TYR A 69 -20.50 -20.41 -9.32
CA TYR A 69 -21.86 -20.52 -9.87
C TYR A 69 -22.20 -21.94 -10.32
N ALA A 70 -21.24 -22.64 -10.92
CA ALA A 70 -21.41 -24.03 -11.32
C ALA A 70 -21.66 -24.94 -10.11
N GLY A 71 -20.86 -24.78 -9.05
CA GLY A 71 -21.02 -25.53 -7.80
C GLY A 71 -22.39 -25.29 -7.15
N GLU A 72 -22.78 -24.02 -6.99
CA GLU A 72 -24.09 -23.65 -6.42
C GLU A 72 -25.24 -24.21 -7.25
N THR A 73 -25.15 -24.15 -8.58
CA THR A 73 -26.20 -24.68 -9.48
C THR A 73 -26.34 -26.20 -9.34
N LEU A 74 -25.22 -26.93 -9.22
CA LEU A 74 -25.25 -28.38 -9.00
C LEU A 74 -25.90 -28.74 -7.66
N VAL A 75 -25.52 -28.05 -6.58
CA VAL A 75 -26.07 -28.28 -5.24
C VAL A 75 -27.56 -27.93 -5.20
N ALA A 76 -27.95 -26.79 -5.80
CA ALA A 76 -29.34 -26.39 -5.92
C ALA A 76 -30.16 -27.43 -6.71
N GLY A 77 -29.61 -27.98 -7.80
CA GLY A 77 -30.23 -29.04 -8.58
C GLY A 77 -30.48 -30.32 -7.77
N VAL A 78 -29.47 -30.79 -7.04
CA VAL A 78 -29.61 -31.97 -6.16
C VAL A 78 -30.62 -31.73 -5.03
N THR A 79 -30.59 -30.53 -4.45
CA THR A 79 -31.49 -30.19 -3.34
C THR A 79 -32.93 -30.00 -3.83
N TRP A 80 -33.12 -29.47 -5.04
CA TRP A 80 -34.43 -29.38 -5.68
C TRP A 80 -35.02 -30.75 -5.96
N MET A 81 -34.22 -31.75 -6.35
CA MET A 81 -34.73 -33.12 -6.54
C MET A 81 -35.39 -33.68 -5.28
N LYS A 82 -34.88 -33.33 -4.09
CA LYS A 82 -35.41 -33.77 -2.79
C LYS A 82 -36.55 -32.90 -2.28
N THR A 83 -36.41 -31.58 -2.37
CA THR A 83 -37.32 -30.63 -1.71
C THR A 83 -38.46 -30.14 -2.61
N LYS A 84 -38.28 -30.22 -3.95
CA LYS A 84 -39.20 -29.69 -4.98
C LYS A 84 -39.61 -28.23 -4.80
N SER A 85 -38.87 -27.48 -3.98
CA SER A 85 -39.12 -26.07 -3.72
C SER A 85 -38.27 -25.20 -4.66
N PRO A 86 -38.82 -24.18 -5.32
CA PRO A 86 -38.03 -23.27 -6.15
C PRO A 86 -37.11 -22.36 -5.32
N TRP A 87 -37.32 -22.26 -4.00
CA TRP A 87 -36.53 -21.42 -3.10
C TRP A 87 -35.05 -21.78 -3.04
N VAL A 88 -34.68 -23.02 -3.37
CA VAL A 88 -33.25 -23.44 -3.42
C VAL A 88 -32.43 -22.71 -4.48
N PHE A 89 -33.04 -22.08 -5.48
CA PHE A 89 -32.31 -21.34 -6.50
C PHE A 89 -32.01 -19.88 -6.11
N VAL A 90 -32.55 -19.38 -4.99
CA VAL A 90 -32.33 -18.00 -4.54
C VAL A 90 -30.87 -17.75 -4.13
N GLY A 91 -30.15 -18.79 -3.72
CA GLY A 91 -28.71 -18.71 -3.42
C GLY A 91 -27.88 -18.24 -4.61
N LEU A 92 -28.26 -18.63 -5.84
CA LEU A 92 -27.49 -18.33 -7.04
C LEU A 92 -27.47 -16.83 -7.39
N PRO A 93 -28.61 -16.10 -7.49
CA PRO A 93 -28.59 -14.64 -7.64
C PRO A 93 -27.87 -13.92 -6.50
N LEU A 94 -28.01 -14.39 -5.26
CA LEU A 94 -27.34 -13.80 -4.11
C LEU A 94 -25.81 -13.95 -4.22
N LEU A 95 -25.35 -15.13 -4.64
CA LEU A 95 -23.94 -15.42 -4.89
C LEU A 95 -23.38 -14.54 -6.02
N MET A 96 -24.13 -14.32 -7.10
CA MET A 96 -23.72 -13.43 -8.20
C MET A 96 -23.56 -11.97 -7.76
N ILE A 97 -24.44 -11.48 -6.88
CA ILE A 97 -24.30 -10.14 -6.30
C ILE A 97 -23.05 -10.10 -5.42
N PHE A 98 -22.86 -11.10 -4.57
CA PHE A 98 -21.72 -11.16 -3.67
C PHE A 98 -20.38 -11.18 -4.42
N THR A 99 -20.23 -12.02 -5.44
CA THR A 99 -19.00 -12.08 -6.25
C THR A 99 -18.78 -10.78 -7.04
N HIS A 100 -19.84 -10.15 -7.55
CA HIS A 100 -19.71 -8.89 -8.28
C HIS A 100 -19.12 -7.76 -7.43
N TRP A 101 -19.62 -7.59 -6.21
CA TRP A 101 -19.19 -6.51 -5.30
C TRP A 101 -17.97 -6.92 -4.47
N GLY A 102 -17.95 -8.14 -3.93
CA GLY A 102 -16.87 -8.65 -3.08
C GLY A 102 -15.54 -8.76 -3.82
N LEU A 103 -15.56 -9.22 -5.08
CA LEU A 103 -14.34 -9.32 -5.88
C LEU A 103 -13.98 -8.02 -6.59
N SER A 104 -14.83 -6.98 -6.53
CA SER A 104 -14.51 -5.66 -7.10
C SER A 104 -13.35 -4.97 -6.40
N TYR A 105 -13.04 -5.36 -5.16
CA TYR A 105 -11.92 -4.82 -4.39
C TYR A 105 -10.62 -5.59 -4.60
N VAL A 106 -10.68 -6.72 -5.31
CA VAL A 106 -9.52 -7.52 -5.72
C VAL A 106 -9.23 -7.15 -7.17
N ALA A 107 -8.51 -6.02 -7.33
CA ALA A 107 -8.01 -5.50 -8.60
C ALA A 107 -6.48 -5.34 -8.54
#